data_AF-A0A7Y1UW48-F1
#
_entry.id   AF-A0A7Y1UW48-F1
#
_cell.length_a   1.000
_cell.length_b   1.000
_cell.length_c   1.000
_cell.angle_alpha   90.00
_cell.angle_beta   90.00
_cell.angle_gamma   90.00
#
_symmetry.space_group_name_H-M   'P 1'
#
loop_
_entity.id
_entity.type
_entity.pdbx_description
1 polymer ?
#
loop_
_entity_poly.entity_id
_entity_poly.type
_entity_poly.pdbx_seq_one_letter_code
_entity_poly.pdbx_strand_id
1 'polypeptide(L)'
;MTFKTTHPAPLQTAVEAGSQRGRRLDDRIPLRLVLAVAALWVVSLYVVFSLAPAPTGDPTATAIAVGVAFDLSLLGTLAGFVMLRRWGLLASAAGGVVLLVGAGLCSLGGHTGGWLVAQYVTGAAILGVSQSAFRRF
;
A
#
# COMPACT_ATOMS: atom_id res chain seq x y z
N MET A 1 -1.59 -56.67 -9.81
CA MET A 1 -2.42 -55.49 -9.45
C MET A 1 -1.49 -54.33 -9.18
N THR A 2 -1.38 -53.38 -10.11
CA THR A 2 -0.49 -52.23 -9.99
C THR A 2 -1.31 -51.06 -9.47
N PHE A 3 -1.12 -50.69 -8.20
CA PHE A 3 -1.77 -49.55 -7.59
C PHE A 3 -1.19 -48.27 -8.19
N LYS A 4 -1.97 -47.60 -9.06
CA LYS A 4 -1.64 -46.30 -9.63
C LYS A 4 -1.91 -45.24 -8.55
N THR A 5 -0.87 -44.73 -7.92
CA THR A 5 -0.95 -43.64 -6.95
C THR A 5 -1.48 -42.39 -7.64
N THR A 6 -2.71 -42.01 -7.31
CA THR A 6 -3.33 -40.75 -7.71
C THR A 6 -2.61 -39.60 -7.01
N HIS A 7 -2.11 -38.66 -7.81
CA HIS A 7 -1.34 -37.48 -7.39
C HIS A 7 -2.03 -36.64 -6.29
N PRO A 8 -1.39 -36.41 -5.12
CA PRO A 8 -1.80 -35.35 -4.18
C PRO A 8 -1.29 -33.96 -4.59
N ALA A 9 -1.16 -33.69 -5.90
CA ALA A 9 -0.37 -32.57 -6.43
C ALA A 9 -0.94 -31.14 -6.22
N PRO A 10 -2.26 -30.86 -6.24
CA PRO A 10 -2.71 -29.46 -6.29
C PRO A 10 -2.64 -28.74 -4.94
N LEU A 11 -2.82 -29.45 -3.81
CA LEU A 11 -2.78 -28.82 -2.48
C LEU A 11 -1.33 -28.66 -1.97
N GLN A 12 -0.45 -29.63 -2.22
CA GLN A 12 0.97 -29.52 -1.84
C GLN A 12 1.67 -28.39 -2.59
N THR A 13 1.40 -28.23 -3.90
CA THR A 13 1.97 -27.13 -4.69
C THR A 13 1.46 -25.75 -4.26
N ALA A 14 0.18 -25.63 -3.89
CA ALA A 14 -0.37 -24.37 -3.37
C ALA A 14 0.24 -23.97 -2.01
N VAL A 15 0.46 -24.94 -1.11
CA VAL A 15 1.10 -24.72 0.19
C VAL A 15 2.57 -24.33 0.03
N GLU A 16 3.30 -25.00 -0.86
CA GLU A 16 4.70 -24.67 -1.17
C GLU A 16 4.83 -23.28 -1.81
N ALA A 17 3.96 -22.94 -2.76
CA ALA A 17 3.91 -21.61 -3.36
C ALA A 17 3.57 -20.53 -2.32
N GLY A 18 2.64 -20.79 -1.41
CA GLY A 18 2.32 -19.91 -0.28
C GLY A 18 3.50 -19.71 0.67
N SER A 19 4.19 -20.80 1.03
CA SER A 19 5.40 -20.78 1.87
C SER A 19 6.55 -19.99 1.23
N GLN A 20 6.77 -20.16 -0.07
CA GLN A 20 7.79 -19.40 -0.82
C GLN A 20 7.42 -17.92 -0.93
N ARG A 21 6.14 -17.61 -1.14
CA ARG A 21 5.64 -16.22 -1.19
C ARG A 21 5.77 -15.54 0.16
N GLY A 22 5.43 -16.23 1.26
CA GLY A 22 5.61 -15.75 2.62
C GLY A 22 7.09 -15.44 2.93
N ARG A 23 8.01 -16.35 2.60
CA ARG A 23 9.45 -16.12 2.75
C ARG A 23 9.95 -14.89 2.00
N ARG A 24 9.47 -14.66 0.77
CA ARG A 24 9.82 -13.46 -0.01
C ARG A 24 9.36 -12.16 0.64
N LEU A 25 8.27 -12.17 1.42
CA LEU A 25 7.78 -10.98 2.13
C LEU A 25 8.64 -10.64 3.35
N ASP A 26 9.27 -11.64 3.93
CA ASP A 26 10.21 -11.49 5.05
C ASP A 26 11.62 -11.10 4.59
N ASP A 27 11.91 -11.12 3.30
CA ASP A 27 13.23 -10.70 2.80
C ASP A 27 13.55 -9.26 3.20
N ARG A 28 14.84 -9.03 3.47
CA ARG A 28 15.31 -7.69 3.83
C ARG A 28 15.35 -6.77 2.61
N ILE A 29 14.95 -5.52 2.81
CA ILE A 29 15.08 -4.46 1.79
C ILE A 29 16.25 -3.53 2.10
N PRO A 30 16.92 -2.97 1.07
CA PRO A 30 18.05 -2.09 1.28
C PRO A 30 17.61 -0.77 1.94
N LEU A 31 18.36 -0.32 2.94
CA LEU A 31 18.04 0.89 3.72
C LEU A 31 17.88 2.13 2.82
N ARG A 32 18.69 2.26 1.76
CA ARG A 32 18.57 3.39 0.81
C ARG A 32 17.19 3.47 0.16
N LEU A 33 16.60 2.33 -0.17
CA LEU A 33 15.25 2.27 -0.73
C LEU A 33 14.20 2.67 0.32
N VAL A 34 14.34 2.17 1.55
CA VAL A 34 13.48 2.54 2.67
C VAL A 34 13.47 4.05 2.88
N LEU A 35 14.65 4.67 2.93
CA LEU A 35 14.78 6.11 3.10
C LEU A 35 14.16 6.89 1.94
N ALA A 36 14.33 6.44 0.70
CA ALA A 36 13.74 7.07 -0.47
C ALA A 36 12.20 7.02 -0.44
N VAL A 37 11.62 5.85 -0.12
CA VAL A 37 10.16 5.71 -0.04
C VAL A 37 9.58 6.43 1.17
N ALA A 38 10.28 6.42 2.31
CA ALA A 38 9.88 7.20 3.49
C ALA A 38 9.89 8.71 3.20
N ALA A 39 10.93 9.22 2.52
CA ALA A 39 10.99 10.62 2.11
C ALA A 39 9.84 10.99 1.17
N LEU A 40 9.52 10.12 0.21
CA LEU A 40 8.36 10.30 -0.68
C LEU A 40 7.06 10.41 0.14
N TRP A 41 6.83 9.49 1.08
CA TRP A 41 5.67 9.54 1.97
C TRP A 41 5.59 10.88 2.73
N VAL A 42 6.67 11.29 3.39
CA VAL A 42 6.69 12.51 4.20
C VAL A 42 6.41 13.76 3.35
N VAL A 43 7.14 13.93 2.25
CA VAL A 43 7.00 15.11 1.37
C VAL A 43 5.60 15.15 0.76
N SER A 44 5.11 14.01 0.27
CA SER A 44 3.79 13.95 -0.34
C SER A 44 2.67 14.21 0.65
N LEU A 45 2.71 13.62 1.85
CA LEU A 45 1.71 13.88 2.88
C LEU A 45 1.73 15.33 3.33
N TYR A 46 2.92 15.93 3.48
CA TYR A 46 3.03 17.35 3.78
C TYR A 46 2.29 18.20 2.75
N VAL A 47 2.50 17.93 1.44
CA VAL A 47 1.82 18.67 0.37
C VAL A 47 0.30 18.43 0.39
N VAL A 48 -0.15 17.17 0.51
CA VAL A 48 -1.58 16.83 0.53
C VAL A 48 -2.29 17.52 1.69
N PHE A 49 -1.75 17.43 2.90
CA PHE A 49 -2.37 18.02 4.09
C PHE A 49 -2.26 19.55 4.13
N SER A 50 -1.21 20.14 3.55
CA SER A 50 -1.09 21.61 3.45
C SER A 50 -2.13 22.23 2.52
N LEU A 51 -2.63 21.46 1.54
CA LEU A 51 -3.66 21.90 0.61
C LEU A 51 -5.07 21.49 1.03
N ALA A 52 -5.19 20.58 2.00
CA ALA A 52 -6.47 20.00 2.40
C ALA A 52 -7.42 21.09 2.93
N PRO A 53 -8.67 21.13 2.44
CA PRO A 53 -9.66 22.06 2.97
C PRO A 53 -10.04 21.67 4.41
N ALA A 54 -10.51 22.66 5.17
CA ALA A 54 -11.06 22.39 6.50
C ALA A 54 -12.24 21.41 6.40
N PRO A 55 -12.34 20.43 7.31
CA PRO A 55 -13.45 19.49 7.31
C PRO A 55 -14.77 20.24 7.52
N THR A 56 -15.76 19.96 6.68
CA THR A 56 -17.11 20.52 6.79
C THR A 56 -18.11 19.40 7.08
N GLY A 57 -18.79 19.49 8.21
CA GLY A 57 -19.80 18.51 8.63
C GLY A 57 -19.22 17.21 9.20
N ASP A 58 -20.10 16.27 9.51
CA ASP A 58 -19.73 14.98 10.07
C ASP A 58 -19.20 14.03 8.99
N PRO A 59 -18.13 13.26 9.29
CA PRO A 59 -17.59 12.31 8.33
C PRO A 59 -18.56 11.15 8.09
N THR A 60 -18.72 10.77 6.82
CA THR A 60 -19.49 9.58 6.46
C THR A 60 -18.77 8.30 6.90
N ALA A 61 -19.51 7.20 7.09
CA ALA A 61 -18.91 5.90 7.41
C ALA A 61 -17.87 5.44 6.37
N THR A 62 -18.08 5.76 5.09
CA THR A 62 -17.11 5.47 4.02
C THR A 62 -15.84 6.31 4.15
N ALA A 63 -15.94 7.59 4.50
CA ALA A 63 -14.79 8.44 4.75
C ALA A 63 -13.97 7.94 5.95
N ILE A 64 -14.64 7.55 7.03
CA ILE A 64 -13.98 6.94 8.21
C ILE A 64 -13.25 5.66 7.81
N ALA A 65 -13.89 4.76 7.05
CA ALA A 65 -13.28 3.52 6.62
C ALA A 65 -12.03 3.73 5.75
N VAL A 66 -12.06 4.71 4.84
CA VAL A 66 -10.90 5.08 4.01
C VAL A 66 -9.78 5.66 4.88
N GLY A 67 -10.11 6.53 5.84
CA GLY A 67 -9.14 7.08 6.79
C GLY A 67 -8.45 5.99 7.63
N VAL A 68 -9.23 5.08 8.22
CA VAL A 68 -8.69 3.94 8.98
C VAL A 68 -7.83 3.03 8.10
N ALA A 69 -8.27 2.73 6.87
CA ALA A 69 -7.48 1.92 5.94
C ALA A 69 -6.16 2.60 5.58
N PHE A 70 -6.17 3.93 5.42
CA PHE A 70 -4.98 4.73 5.18
C PHE A 70 -4.03 4.65 6.38
N ASP A 71 -4.52 4.88 7.61
CA ASP A 71 -3.70 4.82 8.84
C ASP A 71 -3.06 3.45 9.03
N LEU A 72 -3.83 2.37 8.85
CA LEU A 72 -3.31 1.01 8.94
C LEU A 72 -2.24 0.73 7.87
N SER A 73 -2.43 1.25 6.65
CA SER A 73 -1.43 1.10 5.58
C SER A 73 -0.13 1.88 5.89
N LEU A 74 -0.25 3.06 6.48
CA LEU A 74 0.89 3.88 6.89
C LEU A 74 1.65 3.22 8.05
N LEU A 75 0.94 2.77 9.08
CA LEU A 75 1.53 2.03 10.20
C LEU A 75 2.21 0.74 9.74
N GLY A 76 1.57 -0.01 8.83
CA GLY A 76 2.17 -1.18 8.21
C GLY A 76 3.45 -0.85 7.43
N THR A 77 3.43 0.24 6.65
CA THR A 77 4.62 0.71 5.92
C THR A 77 5.76 1.02 6.87
N LEU A 78 5.49 1.80 7.91
CA LEU A 78 6.48 2.19 8.92
C LEU A 78 7.03 0.98 9.66
N ALA A 79 6.17 0.07 10.12
CA ALA A 79 6.58 -1.15 10.80
C ALA A 79 7.45 -2.04 9.90
N GLY A 80 7.04 -2.22 8.64
CA GLY A 80 7.82 -2.97 7.66
C GLY A 80 9.19 -2.32 7.40
N PHE A 81 9.25 -1.00 7.29
CA PHE A 81 10.49 -0.26 7.07
C PHE A 81 11.42 -0.27 8.28
N VAL A 82 10.91 -0.12 9.50
CA VAL A 82 11.68 -0.25 10.74
C VAL A 82 12.30 -1.65 10.86
N MET A 83 11.54 -2.68 10.49
CA MET A 83 12.03 -4.07 10.47
C MET A 83 12.85 -4.41 9.21
N LEU A 84 13.00 -3.46 8.28
CA LEU A 84 13.61 -3.63 6.96
C LEU A 84 13.01 -4.80 6.18
N ARG A 85 11.70 -5.06 6.30
CA ARG A 85 11.00 -6.16 5.65
C ARG A 85 10.28 -5.72 4.38
N ARG A 86 10.29 -6.59 3.38
CA ARG A 86 9.73 -6.35 2.06
C ARG A 86 8.21 -6.17 2.05
N TRP A 87 7.47 -6.77 2.99
CA TRP A 87 6.04 -6.51 3.14
C TRP A 87 5.71 -5.04 3.43
N GLY A 88 6.65 -4.24 3.94
CA GLY A 88 6.48 -2.78 4.09
C GLY A 88 6.24 -2.08 2.75
N LEU A 89 6.83 -2.58 1.65
CA LEU A 89 6.55 -2.05 0.31
C LEU A 89 5.13 -2.40 -0.17
N LEU A 90 4.59 -3.55 0.24
CA LEU A 90 3.19 -3.90 -0.08
C LEU A 90 2.21 -3.03 0.71
N ALA A 91 2.48 -2.81 2.01
CA ALA A 91 1.69 -1.89 2.82
C ALA A 91 1.72 -0.47 2.23
N SER A 92 2.89 -0.03 1.75
CA SER A 92 3.05 1.26 1.07
C SER A 92 2.23 1.33 -0.22
N ALA A 93 2.29 0.28 -1.06
CA ALA A 93 1.47 0.20 -2.27
C ALA A 93 -0.03 0.24 -1.95
N ALA A 94 -0.47 -0.47 -0.90
CA ALA A 94 -1.85 -0.43 -0.44
C ALA A 94 -2.26 0.98 -0.01
N GLY A 95 -1.40 1.72 0.71
CA GLY A 95 -1.64 3.13 1.04
C GLY A 95 -1.79 4.03 -0.18
N GLY A 96 -0.97 3.80 -1.22
CA GLY A 96 -1.13 4.47 -2.51
C GLY A 96 -2.50 4.22 -3.16
N VAL A 97 -3.00 2.98 -3.12
CA VAL A 97 -4.35 2.63 -3.61
C VAL A 97 -5.43 3.32 -2.77
N VAL A 98 -5.31 3.30 -1.45
CA VAL A 98 -6.28 3.95 -0.56
C VAL A 98 -6.37 5.46 -0.85
N LEU A 99 -5.25 6.13 -1.10
CA LEU A 99 -5.24 7.54 -1.49
C LEU A 99 -5.96 7.78 -2.83
N LEU A 100 -5.74 6.92 -3.83
CA LEU A 100 -6.43 7.02 -5.13
C LEU A 100 -7.94 6.82 -4.99
N VAL A 101 -8.36 5.84 -4.18
CA VAL A 101 -9.78 5.59 -3.88
C VAL A 101 -10.38 6.77 -3.13
N GLY A 102 -9.68 7.30 -2.11
CA GLY A 102 -10.09 8.48 -1.38
C GLY A 102 -10.31 9.68 -2.30
N ALA A 103 -9.33 9.98 -3.16
CA ALA A 103 -9.43 11.07 -4.14
C ALA A 103 -10.61 10.87 -5.12
N GLY A 104 -10.85 9.63 -5.55
CA GLY A 104 -12.01 9.25 -6.37
C GLY A 104 -13.33 9.54 -5.67
N LEU A 105 -13.49 9.09 -4.43
CA LEU A 105 -14.69 9.33 -3.64
C LEU A 105 -14.91 10.82 -3.38
N CYS A 106 -13.85 11.57 -3.09
CA CYS A 106 -13.92 13.01 -2.89
C CYS A 106 -14.34 13.74 -4.18
N SER A 107 -13.85 13.30 -5.35
CA SER A 107 -14.27 13.83 -6.66
C SER A 107 -15.74 13.53 -6.95
N LEU A 108 -16.20 12.31 -6.66
CA LEU A 108 -17.61 11.92 -6.80
C LEU A 108 -18.54 12.71 -5.86
N GLY A 109 -18.02 13.12 -4.70
CA GLY A 109 -18.71 14.03 -3.77
C GLY A 109 -18.65 15.51 -4.16
N GLY A 110 -18.13 15.86 -5.34
CA GLY A 110 -18.08 17.22 -5.86
C GLY A 110 -16.93 18.09 -5.33
N HIS A 111 -15.99 17.52 -4.57
CA HIS A 111 -14.81 18.28 -4.14
C HIS A 111 -13.88 18.51 -5.33
N THR A 112 -13.23 19.67 -5.36
CA THR A 112 -12.25 20.04 -6.40
C THR A 112 -11.08 20.78 -5.75
N GLY A 113 -10.01 21.01 -6.52
CA GLY A 113 -8.88 21.86 -6.11
C GLY A 113 -7.52 21.15 -6.07
N GLY A 114 -6.48 21.91 -5.72
CA GLY A 114 -5.10 21.44 -5.74
C GLY A 114 -4.82 20.25 -4.82
N TRP A 115 -5.54 20.13 -3.71
CA TRP A 115 -5.40 19.02 -2.76
C TRP A 115 -5.80 17.66 -3.36
N LEU A 116 -6.82 17.63 -4.23
CA LEU A 116 -7.25 16.43 -4.93
C LEU A 116 -6.21 15.98 -5.94
N VAL A 117 -5.66 16.92 -6.71
CA VAL A 117 -4.55 16.64 -7.63
C VAL A 117 -3.35 16.10 -6.86
N ALA A 118 -2.99 16.74 -5.74
CA ALA A 118 -1.92 16.27 -4.88
C ALA A 118 -2.18 14.85 -4.35
N GLN A 119 -3.42 14.54 -3.98
CA GLN A 119 -3.80 13.21 -3.48
C GLN A 119 -3.69 12.14 -4.58
N TYR A 120 -4.17 12.42 -5.80
CA TYR A 120 -4.02 11.52 -6.95
C TYR A 120 -2.55 11.27 -7.31
N VAL A 121 -1.78 12.35 -7.44
CA VAL A 121 -0.35 12.28 -7.79
C VAL A 121 0.42 11.51 -6.72
N THR A 122 0.14 11.78 -5.44
CA THR A 122 0.75 11.07 -4.32
C THR A 122 0.41 9.59 -4.34
N GLY A 123 -0.88 9.25 -4.47
CA GLY A 123 -1.32 7.86 -4.51
C GLY A 123 -0.68 7.09 -5.66
N ALA A 124 -0.63 7.68 -6.86
CA ALA A 124 0.01 7.09 -8.02
C ALA A 124 1.54 6.95 -7.86
N ALA A 125 2.22 7.96 -7.31
CA ALA A 125 3.66 7.92 -7.08
C ALA A 125 4.04 6.85 -6.06
N ILE A 126 3.35 6.79 -4.91
CA ILE A 126 3.58 5.79 -3.88
C ILE A 126 3.32 4.39 -4.44
N LEU A 127 2.20 4.18 -5.13
CA LEU A 127 1.86 2.90 -5.74
C LEU A 127 2.93 2.47 -6.76
N GLY A 128 3.31 3.35 -7.68
CA GLY A 128 4.27 3.08 -8.73
C GLY A 128 5.67 2.78 -8.20
N VAL A 129 6.19 3.61 -7.29
CA VAL A 129 7.50 3.39 -6.66
C VAL A 129 7.49 2.10 -5.84
N SER A 130 6.45 1.86 -5.05
CA SER A 130 6.36 0.66 -4.23
C SER A 130 6.25 -0.61 -5.08
N GLN A 131 5.45 -0.62 -6.16
CA GLN A 131 5.35 -1.76 -7.07
C GLN A 131 6.64 -2.01 -7.85
N SER A 132 7.25 -0.96 -8.40
CA SER A 132 8.51 -1.10 -9.14
C SER A 132 9.64 -1.60 -8.24
N ALA A 133 9.71 -1.10 -7.01
CA ALA A 133 10.65 -1.60 -6.00
C ALA A 133 10.36 -3.06 -5.64
N PHE A 134 9.09 -3.40 -5.42
CA PHE A 134 8.70 -4.76 -5.08
C PHE A 134 9.00 -5.77 -6.20
N ARG A 135 9.01 -5.37 -7.48
CA ARG A 135 9.35 -6.24 -8.61
C ARG A 135 10.86 -6.44 -8.81
N ARG A 136 11.69 -5.51 -8.32
CA ARG A 136 13.16 -5.55 -8.51
C ARG A 136 13.87 -6.43 -7.50
N PHE A 137 13.30 -6.58 -6.32
CA PHE A 137 13.79 -7.44 -5.25
C PHE A 137 12.93 -8.69 -5.15
#